data_AF-A0A453PQU3-F1
#
_entry.id   AF-A0A453PQU3-F1
#
_cell.length_a   1.000
_cell.length_b   1.000
_cell.length_c   1.000
_cell.angle_alpha   90.00
_cell.angle_beta   90.00
_cell.angle_gamma   90.00
#
_symmetry.space_group_name_H-M   'P 1'
#
loop_
_entity.id
_entity.type
_entity.pdbx_description
1 polymer ?
#
loop_
_entity_poly.entity_id
_entity_poly.type
_entity_poly.pdbx_seq_one_letter_code
_entity_poly.pdbx_strand_id
1 'polypeptide(L)'
;FGDTNSFDPFEENYDNGRRENHMVENATKLNYHSYMNKQTRAKWSKSDTDLFYQGLHQFGSDFAMIQQLFPDKSRDQVRQKFKTEEKKHPMQVHDAILHRSRG
;
A
#
# COMPACT_ATOMS: atom_id res chain seq x y z
N PHE A 1 25.72 50.90 -56.98
CA PHE A 1 25.48 49.70 -57.79
C PHE A 1 26.39 48.60 -57.30
N GLY A 2 25.84 47.47 -56.88
CA GLY A 2 26.62 46.32 -56.41
C GLY A 2 25.88 45.53 -55.33
N ASP A 3 24.79 44.88 -55.72
CA ASP A 3 24.23 43.75 -54.97
C ASP A 3 25.32 42.70 -54.76
N THR A 4 25.54 42.29 -53.52
CA THR A 4 26.18 41.01 -53.21
C THR A 4 25.30 40.31 -52.19
N ASN A 5 24.40 39.49 -52.72
CA ASN A 5 23.71 38.42 -52.04
C ASN A 5 24.80 37.48 -51.47
N SER A 6 25.22 37.74 -50.23
CA SER A 6 26.25 36.96 -49.54
C SER A 6 25.58 35.73 -48.92
N PHE A 7 25.69 34.66 -49.69
CA PHE A 7 25.62 33.27 -49.28
C PHE A 7 26.24 33.06 -47.88
N ASP A 8 25.41 32.68 -46.91
CA ASP A 8 25.82 32.18 -45.59
C ASP A 8 24.95 30.94 -45.26
N PRO A 9 25.51 29.93 -44.58
CA PRO A 9 25.67 28.59 -45.12
C PRO A 9 24.82 27.63 -44.26
N PHE A 10 23.51 27.88 -44.26
CA PHE A 10 22.55 27.05 -43.52
C PHE A 10 21.90 25.97 -44.39
N GLU A 11 22.06 26.00 -45.70
CA GLU A 11 21.62 24.90 -46.56
C GLU A 11 22.75 23.90 -46.78
N GLU A 12 22.79 22.84 -45.98
CA GLU A 12 22.94 21.50 -46.53
C GLU A 12 22.72 20.39 -45.49
N ASN A 13 21.81 19.47 -45.84
CA ASN A 13 21.78 18.06 -45.39
C ASN A 13 21.21 17.74 -43.99
N TYR A 14 19.91 17.97 -43.79
CA TYR A 14 19.10 17.14 -42.88
C TYR A 14 18.37 16.04 -43.66
N ASP A 15 19.12 15.19 -44.37
CA ASP A 15 18.68 13.81 -44.60
C ASP A 15 19.75 12.87 -44.08
N ASN A 16 19.53 12.38 -42.87
CA ASN A 16 20.14 11.14 -42.42
C ASN A 16 19.13 10.40 -41.56
N GLY A 17 18.28 9.65 -42.23
CA GLY A 17 18.04 8.24 -41.93
C GLY A 17 17.96 7.84 -40.46
N ARG A 18 16.75 7.51 -40.02
CA ARG A 18 16.45 6.24 -39.36
C ARG A 18 17.48 5.80 -38.31
N ARG A 19 17.35 6.33 -37.08
CA ARG A 19 17.75 5.59 -35.88
C ARG A 19 16.51 5.25 -35.09
N GLU A 20 16.06 4.05 -35.39
CA GLU A 20 15.14 3.23 -34.64
C GLU A 20 15.54 3.31 -33.15
N ASN A 21 14.77 4.02 -32.33
CA ASN A 21 14.91 3.97 -30.88
C ASN A 21 14.31 2.65 -30.38
N HIS A 22 14.90 1.53 -30.82
CA HIS A 22 14.74 0.24 -30.18
C HIS A 22 15.81 0.13 -29.11
N MET A 23 15.51 0.61 -27.90
CA MET A 23 16.16 0.08 -26.73
C MET A 23 15.10 -0.10 -25.65
N VAL A 24 14.63 -1.34 -25.57
CA VAL A 24 13.86 -1.87 -24.45
C VAL A 24 14.76 -1.81 -23.23
N GLU A 25 14.51 -0.88 -22.34
CA GLU A 25 14.92 -1.03 -20.95
C GLU A 25 13.69 -0.80 -20.10
N ASN A 26 12.98 -1.90 -19.88
CA ASN A 26 12.12 -2.11 -18.73
C ASN A 26 12.97 -2.00 -17.45
N ALA A 27 13.48 -0.81 -17.14
CA ALA A 27 14.11 -0.51 -15.88
C ALA A 27 13.07 -0.79 -14.79
N THR A 28 13.12 -2.00 -14.25
CA THR A 28 12.28 -2.45 -13.16
C THR A 28 12.33 -1.35 -12.11
N LYS A 29 11.18 -0.73 -11.85
CA LYS A 29 11.07 0.40 -10.92
C LYS A 29 11.20 -0.17 -9.50
N LEU A 30 12.43 -0.56 -9.15
CA LEU A 30 12.76 -1.18 -7.88
C LEU A 30 12.78 -0.08 -6.82
N ASN A 31 11.66 0.05 -6.10
CA ASN A 31 11.61 0.87 -4.90
C ASN A 31 12.33 0.11 -3.78
N TYR A 32 13.05 0.83 -2.91
CA TYR A 32 13.59 0.33 -1.64
C TYR A 32 12.58 -0.56 -0.86
N HIS A 33 11.28 -0.24 -0.93
CA HIS A 33 10.21 -1.03 -0.34
C HIS A 33 10.08 -2.48 -0.87
N SER A 34 10.59 -2.79 -2.05
CA SER A 34 10.57 -4.13 -2.64
C SER A 34 11.57 -5.09 -1.98
N TYR A 35 12.65 -4.58 -1.37
CA TYR A 35 13.65 -5.36 -0.65
C TYR A 35 13.37 -5.50 0.84
N MET A 36 12.39 -4.73 1.35
CA MET A 36 11.98 -4.85 2.74
C MET A 36 11.07 -6.07 2.88
N ASN A 37 11.42 -7.02 3.76
CA ASN A 37 10.54 -8.09 4.23
C ASN A 37 9.38 -7.49 5.04
N LYS A 38 8.46 -6.79 4.35
CA LYS A 38 7.23 -6.29 4.95
C LYS A 38 6.30 -7.47 5.06
N GLN A 39 5.95 -7.84 6.30
CA GLN A 39 4.86 -8.78 6.54
C GLN A 39 3.63 -8.29 5.76
N THR A 40 3.18 -9.09 4.80
CA THR A 40 2.08 -8.71 3.91
C THR A 40 0.87 -8.33 4.75
N ARG A 41 0.17 -7.27 4.32
CA ARG A 41 -0.99 -6.74 5.05
C ARG A 41 -1.97 -7.89 5.30
N ALA A 42 -2.28 -8.14 6.57
CA ALA A 42 -3.22 -9.17 6.98
C ALA A 42 -4.51 -9.08 6.14
N LYS A 43 -4.80 -10.15 5.39
CA LYS A 43 -6.10 -10.32 4.76
C LYS A 43 -7.09 -10.64 5.87
N TRP A 44 -8.08 -9.77 6.05
CA TRP A 44 -9.17 -9.98 7.01
C TRP A 44 -10.39 -10.45 6.22
N SER A 45 -10.74 -11.72 6.39
CA SER A 45 -12.01 -12.24 5.89
C SER A 45 -13.16 -11.78 6.79
N LYS A 46 -14.40 -12.02 6.33
CA LYS A 46 -15.59 -11.73 7.14
C LYS A 46 -15.60 -12.59 8.41
N SER A 47 -15.29 -13.88 8.30
CA SER A 47 -15.15 -14.79 9.45
C SER A 47 -14.06 -14.35 10.43
N ASP A 48 -12.92 -13.84 9.94
CA ASP A 48 -11.87 -13.31 10.82
C ASP A 48 -12.34 -12.07 11.59
N THR A 49 -13.16 -11.25 10.94
CA THR A 49 -13.71 -10.04 11.55
C THR A 49 -14.74 -10.40 12.61
N ASP A 50 -15.58 -11.41 12.37
CA ASP A 50 -16.54 -11.92 13.35
C ASP A 50 -15.81 -12.51 14.59
N LEU A 51 -14.77 -13.33 14.37
CA LEU A 51 -13.91 -13.85 15.44
C LEU A 51 -13.19 -12.74 16.21
N PHE A 52 -12.76 -11.68 15.52
CA PHE A 52 -12.14 -10.53 16.16
C PHE A 52 -13.11 -9.81 17.10
N TYR A 53 -14.36 -9.58 16.68
CA TYR A 53 -15.39 -9.00 17.55
C TYR A 53 -15.71 -9.91 18.74
N GLN A 54 -15.82 -11.23 18.54
CA GLN A 54 -15.97 -12.18 19.65
C GLN A 54 -14.79 -12.10 20.65
N GLY A 55 -13.56 -12.03 20.13
CA GLY A 55 -12.38 -11.84 20.95
C GLY A 55 -12.39 -10.52 21.74
N LEU A 56 -12.86 -9.43 21.13
CA LEU A 56 -13.03 -8.15 21.82
C LEU A 56 -14.08 -8.25 22.94
N HIS A 57 -15.20 -8.94 22.72
CA HIS A 57 -16.19 -9.18 23.78
C HIS A 57 -15.58 -10.00 24.94
N GLN A 58 -14.84 -11.08 24.63
CA GLN A 58 -14.36 -12.02 25.65
C GLN A 58 -13.07 -11.60 26.36
N PHE A 59 -12.14 -10.93 25.68
CA PHE A 59 -10.84 -10.52 26.22
C PHE A 59 -10.68 -8.98 26.35
N GLY A 60 -11.57 -8.20 25.73
CA GLY A 60 -11.47 -6.73 25.75
C GLY A 60 -10.35 -6.25 24.84
N SER A 61 -9.57 -5.28 25.31
CA SER A 61 -8.44 -4.70 24.57
C SER A 61 -7.14 -5.51 24.67
N ASP A 62 -7.19 -6.75 25.19
CA ASP A 62 -6.04 -7.65 25.19
C ASP A 62 -5.81 -8.27 23.80
N PHE A 63 -5.03 -7.54 22.99
CA PHE A 63 -4.68 -7.97 21.64
C PHE A 63 -3.79 -9.21 21.60
N ALA A 64 -3.06 -9.54 22.68
CA ALA A 64 -2.23 -10.74 22.73
C ALA A 64 -3.09 -11.99 22.91
N MET A 65 -4.17 -11.90 23.69
CA MET A 65 -5.18 -12.95 23.77
C MET A 65 -5.96 -13.12 22.47
N ILE A 66 -6.40 -12.01 21.86
CA ILE A 66 -7.12 -12.07 20.58
C ILE A 66 -6.24 -12.65 19.46
N GLN A 67 -4.93 -12.39 19.49
CA GLN A 67 -3.98 -13.00 18.55
C GLN A 67 -4.00 -14.53 18.60
N GLN A 68 -4.27 -15.16 19.75
CA GLN A 68 -4.33 -16.62 19.86
C GLN A 68 -5.41 -17.25 18.96
N LEU A 69 -6.44 -16.47 18.60
CA LEU A 69 -7.49 -16.90 17.66
C LEU A 69 -6.99 -16.92 16.20
N PHE A 70 -5.82 -16.32 15.93
CA PHE A 70 -5.30 -16.12 14.59
C PHE A 70 -3.81 -16.52 14.51
N PRO A 71 -3.50 -17.78 14.16
CA PRO A 71 -2.10 -18.23 14.04
C PRO A 71 -1.32 -17.48 12.95
N ASP A 72 -2.03 -17.01 11.91
CA ASP A 72 -1.45 -16.30 10.77
C ASP A 72 -1.37 -14.78 10.97
N LYS A 73 -1.73 -14.26 12.15
CA LYS A 73 -1.80 -12.82 12.41
C LYS A 73 -0.99 -12.46 13.65
N SER A 74 -0.22 -11.39 13.54
CA SER A 74 0.54 -10.85 14.68
C SER A 74 -0.34 -9.94 15.54
N ARG A 75 -0.03 -9.83 16.83
CA ARG A 75 -0.61 -8.86 17.77
C ARG A 75 -0.70 -7.45 17.16
N ASP A 76 0.34 -7.01 16.47
CA ASP A 76 0.38 -5.68 15.87
C ASP A 76 -0.63 -5.53 14.73
N GLN A 77 -0.91 -6.60 13.99
CA GLN A 77 -1.96 -6.63 12.96
C GLN A 77 -3.35 -6.60 13.59
N VAL A 78 -3.57 -7.31 14.70
CA VAL A 78 -4.82 -7.25 15.48
C VAL A 78 -5.06 -5.84 16.02
N ARG A 79 -4.02 -5.19 16.57
CA ARG A 79 -4.10 -3.79 17.00
C ARG A 79 -4.39 -2.84 15.84
N GLN A 80 -3.74 -3.05 14.70
CA GLN A 80 -3.99 -2.23 13.51
C GLN A 80 -5.42 -2.42 12.98
N LYS A 81 -5.95 -3.64 13.06
CA LYS A 81 -7.35 -3.95 12.75
C LYS A 81 -8.28 -3.22 13.70
N PHE A 82 -8.04 -3.28 15.01
CA PHE A 82 -8.80 -2.51 16.00
C PHE A 82 -8.87 -1.02 15.65
N LYS A 83 -7.73 -0.37 15.39
CA LYS A 83 -7.69 1.04 14.97
C LYS A 83 -8.45 1.32 13.66
N THR A 84 -8.51 0.34 12.76
CA THR A 84 -9.23 0.46 11.50
C THR A 84 -10.73 0.33 11.72
N GLU A 85 -11.14 -0.65 12.53
CA GLU A 85 -12.54 -0.89 12.89
C GLU A 85 -13.09 0.25 13.76
N GLU A 86 -12.31 0.82 14.67
CA GLU A 86 -12.72 1.99 15.46
C GLU A 86 -13.08 3.18 14.58
N LYS A 87 -12.34 3.37 13.47
CA LYS A 87 -12.62 4.43 12.49
C LYS A 87 -13.81 4.12 11.59
N LYS A 88 -14.02 2.85 11.22
CA LYS A 88 -15.06 2.44 10.26
C LYS A 88 -16.40 2.14 10.93
N HIS A 89 -16.35 1.51 12.10
CA HIS A 89 -17.47 0.97 12.86
C HIS A 89 -17.32 1.30 14.35
N PRO A 90 -17.32 2.61 14.71
CA PRO A 90 -17.12 3.04 16.10
C PRO A 90 -18.15 2.43 17.06
N MET A 91 -19.40 2.22 16.61
CA MET A 91 -20.44 1.61 17.44
C MET A 91 -20.16 0.15 17.78
N GLN A 92 -19.65 -0.66 16.85
CA GLN A 92 -19.36 -2.08 17.09
C GLN A 92 -18.18 -2.26 18.04
N VAL A 93 -17.16 -1.41 17.90
CA VAL A 93 -16.01 -1.39 18.81
C VAL A 93 -16.42 -0.93 20.21
N HIS A 94 -17.21 0.14 20.30
CA HIS A 94 -17.71 0.63 21.57
C HIS A 94 -18.56 -0.43 22.29
N ASP A 95 -19.47 -1.07 21.57
CA ASP A 95 -20.32 -2.12 22.10
C ASP A 95 -19.50 -3.30 22.61
N ALA A 96 -18.50 -3.75 21.85
CA ALA A 96 -17.62 -4.85 22.26
C ALA A 96 -16.84 -4.55 23.56
N ILE A 97 -16.42 -3.30 23.76
CA ILE A 97 -15.68 -2.88 24.97
C ILE A 97 -16.62 -2.63 26.15
N LEU A 98 -17.78 -2.04 25.92
CA LEU A 98 -18.73 -1.63 26.97
C LEU A 98 -19.29 -2.83 27.74
N HIS A 99 -19.51 -3.96 27.08
CA HIS A 99 -20.08 -5.16 27.68
C HIS A 99 -19.27 -5.70 28.88
N ARG A 100 -17.95 -5.45 28.96
CA ARG A 100 -17.14 -5.86 30.13
C ARG A 100 -17.37 -5.00 31.37
N SER A 101 -17.81 -3.74 31.21
CA SER A 101 -17.98 -2.81 32.32
C SER A 101 -19.21 -3.09 33.20
N ARG A 102 -20.01 -4.13 32.89
CA ARG A 102 -21.16 -4.57 33.69
C ARG A 102 -20.86 -5.87 34.46
N GLY A 103 -19.78 -5.87 35.23
CA GLY A 103 -19.46 -6.91 36.22
C GLY A 103 -19.22 -6.28 37.57
#